data_AF-A0A2B7ZV07-F1
#
_entry.id   AF-A0A2B7ZV07-F1
#
_cell.length_a   1.000
_cell.length_b   1.000
_cell.length_c   1.000
_cell.angle_alpha   90.00
_cell.angle_beta   90.00
_cell.angle_gamma   90.00
#
_symmetry.space_group_name_H-M   'P 1'
#
loop_
_entity.id
_entity.type
_entity.pdbx_description
1 polymer ?
#
loop_
_entity_poly.entity_id
_entity_poly.type
_entity_poly.pdbx_seq_one_letter_code
_entity_poly.pdbx_strand_id
1 'polypeptide(L)'
;AAWLCYGASYKLSMLLLLLLTHPEVGQPLLKHIPRGARSACSQALTNILQSICSRPSDLDRWRTLLRFAPDVLAQPNRAGRRHNLANVVKRRVEALGRPTEPPVKTVAAGTGHGAPGKRSDVLLAAVTSKLEDGNISAAVRILCDQSRPATPNLENFSILAGKHPIDPHPDSLAGLPSPNTTIPYQVEESDVAAAIRSFPSGSAGGPDGLRPQHLLELANHRETSSALLKEMTGFINILL
;
A
#
# COMPACT_ATOMS: atom_id res chain seq x y z
N ALA A 1 6.64 7.94 -1.20
CA ALA A 1 5.50 8.81 -1.53
C ALA A 1 5.69 9.46 -2.91
N ALA A 2 5.97 8.68 -3.95
CA ALA A 2 6.32 9.21 -5.28
C ALA A 2 5.82 8.32 -6.43
N TRP A 3 4.65 7.70 -6.26
CA TRP A 3 4.05 6.83 -7.28
C TRP A 3 2.64 7.27 -7.68
N LEU A 4 2.34 8.58 -7.66
CA LEU A 4 1.07 9.12 -8.19
C LEU A 4 1.21 10.57 -8.68
N CYS A 5 2.30 10.91 -9.36
CA CYS A 5 2.30 12.10 -10.20
C CYS A 5 2.75 11.70 -11.61
N TYR A 6 2.03 12.22 -12.59
CA TYR A 6 2.33 12.26 -14.01
C TYR A 6 1.72 11.15 -14.89
N GLY A 7 0.41 11.32 -15.14
CA GLY A 7 -0.35 10.71 -16.23
C GLY A 7 -1.56 11.60 -16.55
N ALA A 8 -1.70 12.03 -17.80
CA ALA A 8 -2.56 13.12 -18.23
C ALA A 8 -4.04 12.72 -18.34
N SER A 9 -4.79 12.87 -17.24
CA SER A 9 -6.25 13.07 -17.28
C SER A 9 -6.65 14.07 -16.18
N TYR A 10 -6.10 15.27 -16.30
CA TYR A 10 -5.99 16.25 -15.21
C TYR A 10 -7.32 16.84 -14.72
N LYS A 11 -8.42 16.77 -15.46
CA LYS A 11 -9.72 17.25 -14.95
C LYS A 11 -10.46 16.24 -14.07
N LEU A 12 -10.23 14.94 -14.26
CA LEU A 12 -10.76 13.91 -13.37
C LEU A 12 -9.75 13.53 -12.30
N SER A 13 -8.45 13.43 -12.62
CA SER A 13 -7.41 13.03 -11.66
C SER A 13 -7.06 14.10 -10.62
N MET A 14 -7.05 15.38 -10.99
CA MET A 14 -6.73 16.47 -10.06
C MET A 14 -7.90 16.77 -9.11
N LEU A 15 -9.15 16.58 -9.56
CA LEU A 15 -10.35 16.63 -8.73
C LEU A 15 -10.51 15.36 -7.86
N LEU A 16 -10.15 14.16 -8.37
CA LEU A 16 -10.14 12.93 -7.57
C LEU A 16 -9.13 13.02 -6.41
N LEU A 17 -7.91 13.51 -6.68
CA LEU A 17 -6.83 13.61 -5.68
C LEU A 17 -7.08 14.70 -4.64
N LEU A 18 -7.80 15.78 -4.97
CA LEU A 18 -8.17 16.83 -4.00
C LEU A 18 -9.35 16.43 -3.10
N LEU A 19 -10.21 15.47 -3.50
CA LEU A 19 -11.40 15.05 -2.74
C LEU A 19 -11.23 13.71 -2.00
N LEU A 20 -10.37 12.82 -2.48
CA LEU A 20 -10.12 11.53 -1.83
C LEU A 20 -8.99 11.67 -0.81
N THR A 21 -9.36 11.96 0.44
CA THR A 21 -8.42 11.84 1.56
C THR A 21 -8.01 10.38 1.73
N HIS A 22 -6.71 10.10 1.64
CA HIS A 22 -6.18 8.80 2.01
C HIS A 22 -6.53 8.48 3.47
N PRO A 23 -6.87 7.22 3.79
CA PRO A 23 -7.13 6.85 5.17
C PRO A 23 -5.85 6.98 6.00
N GLU A 24 -5.95 7.67 7.13
CA GLU A 24 -4.90 7.66 8.14
C GLU A 24 -4.75 6.24 8.71
N VAL A 25 -3.65 5.58 8.39
CA VAL A 25 -3.33 4.24 8.89
C VAL A 25 -2.89 4.36 10.35
N GLY A 26 -3.86 4.46 11.26
CA GLY A 26 -3.63 4.66 12.70
C GLY A 26 -3.13 3.42 13.45
N GLN A 27 -2.97 2.28 12.78
CA GLN A 27 -2.50 1.01 13.36
C GLN A 27 -1.58 0.27 12.39
N PRO A 28 -0.60 -0.50 12.88
CA PRO A 28 0.25 -1.33 12.02
C PRO A 28 -0.61 -2.35 11.27
N LEU A 29 -0.30 -2.57 9.99
CA LEU A 29 -0.95 -3.58 9.16
C LEU A 29 -0.15 -4.89 9.19
N LEU A 30 -0.83 -6.00 8.93
CA LEU A 30 -0.18 -7.28 8.66
C LEU A 30 0.78 -7.11 7.48
N LYS A 31 1.99 -7.67 7.59
CA LYS A 31 3.01 -7.67 6.52
C LYS A 31 2.71 -8.67 5.40
N HIS A 32 1.96 -9.72 5.74
CA HIS A 32 1.62 -10.85 4.89
C HIS A 32 0.14 -11.21 5.08
N ILE A 33 -0.50 -11.63 4.00
CA ILE A 33 -1.89 -12.10 4.05
C ILE A 33 -1.87 -13.57 4.50
N PRO A 34 -2.58 -13.93 5.60
CA PRO A 34 -2.67 -15.31 6.05
C PRO A 34 -3.12 -16.22 4.91
N ARG A 35 -2.42 -17.34 4.69
CA ARG A 35 -2.67 -18.25 3.55
C ARG A 35 -4.15 -18.59 3.37
N GLY A 36 -4.84 -18.93 4.47
CA GLY A 36 -6.26 -19.30 4.46
C GLY A 36 -7.23 -18.18 4.07
N ALA A 37 -6.80 -16.91 4.04
CA ALA A 37 -7.61 -15.75 3.68
C ALA A 37 -7.25 -15.17 2.30
N ARG A 38 -6.20 -15.64 1.63
CA ARG A 38 -5.73 -15.07 0.34
C ARG A 38 -6.79 -15.12 -0.75
N SER A 39 -7.50 -16.24 -0.89
CA SER A 39 -8.61 -16.36 -1.87
C SER A 39 -9.69 -15.30 -1.63
N ALA A 40 -10.17 -15.16 -0.39
CA ALA A 40 -11.19 -14.17 -0.03
C ALA A 40 -10.71 -12.72 -0.26
N CYS A 41 -9.47 -12.40 0.14
CA CYS A 41 -8.90 -11.07 -0.13
C CYS A 41 -8.74 -10.79 -1.63
N SER A 42 -8.32 -11.78 -2.41
CA SER A 42 -8.16 -11.65 -3.85
C SER A 42 -9.50 -11.37 -4.51
N GLN A 43 -10.53 -12.17 -4.20
CA GLN A 43 -11.88 -11.97 -4.73
C GLN A 43 -12.46 -10.61 -4.34
N ALA A 44 -12.26 -10.18 -3.09
CA ALA A 44 -12.72 -8.87 -2.64
C ALA A 44 -12.05 -7.73 -3.41
N LEU A 45 -10.72 -7.79 -3.59
CA LEU A 45 -9.99 -6.79 -4.36
C LEU A 45 -10.42 -6.80 -5.84
N THR A 46 -10.57 -7.98 -6.45
CA THR A 46 -11.11 -8.15 -7.81
C THR A 46 -12.47 -7.47 -7.95
N ASN A 47 -13.40 -7.73 -7.03
CA ASN A 47 -14.74 -7.13 -7.05
C ASN A 47 -14.70 -5.61 -6.92
N ILE A 48 -13.83 -5.07 -6.06
CA ILE A 48 -13.65 -3.62 -5.90
C ILE A 48 -13.16 -3.02 -7.23
N LEU A 49 -12.11 -3.59 -7.82
CA LEU A 49 -11.52 -3.12 -9.08
C LEU A 49 -12.53 -3.19 -10.22
N GLN A 50 -13.21 -4.32 -10.40
CA GLN A 50 -14.26 -4.49 -11.41
C GLN A 50 -15.36 -3.45 -11.26
N SER A 51 -15.72 -3.12 -10.02
CA SER A 51 -16.75 -2.13 -9.74
C SER A 51 -16.33 -0.70 -10.14
N ILE A 52 -15.04 -0.37 -9.99
CA ILE A 52 -14.47 0.90 -10.46
C ILE A 52 -14.42 0.91 -11.98
N CYS A 53 -13.95 -0.18 -12.61
CA CYS A 53 -13.91 -0.32 -14.06
C CYS A 53 -15.29 -0.10 -14.70
N SER A 54 -16.35 -0.57 -14.03
CA SER A 54 -17.73 -0.41 -14.50
C SER A 54 -18.27 1.02 -14.32
N ARG A 55 -17.85 1.72 -13.25
CA ARG A 55 -18.34 3.07 -12.89
C ARG A 55 -17.20 3.91 -12.32
N PRO A 56 -16.29 4.43 -13.16
CA PRO A 56 -15.08 5.12 -12.70
C PRO A 56 -15.35 6.49 -12.07
N SER A 57 -16.52 7.09 -12.32
CA SER A 57 -16.93 8.37 -11.72
C SER A 57 -17.44 8.26 -10.28
N ASP A 58 -17.64 7.05 -9.75
CA ASP A 58 -18.19 6.82 -8.41
C ASP A 58 -17.09 6.82 -7.34
N LEU A 59 -16.97 7.93 -6.61
CA LEU A 59 -15.94 8.16 -5.60
C LEU A 59 -16.00 7.18 -4.41
N ASP A 60 -17.17 6.60 -4.09
CA ASP A 60 -17.28 5.67 -2.97
C ASP A 60 -16.56 4.36 -3.25
N ARG A 61 -16.46 3.97 -4.53
CA ARG A 61 -15.72 2.78 -4.97
C ARG A 61 -14.22 2.98 -4.81
N TRP A 62 -13.72 4.15 -5.20
CA TRP A 62 -12.33 4.56 -4.98
C TRP A 62 -12.00 4.63 -3.50
N ARG A 63 -12.89 5.19 -2.68
CA ARG A 63 -12.72 5.20 -1.22
C ARG A 63 -12.64 3.79 -0.66
N THR A 64 -13.47 2.87 -1.14
CA THR A 64 -13.44 1.45 -0.73
C THR A 64 -12.11 0.79 -1.09
N LEU A 65 -11.57 1.07 -2.27
CA LEU A 65 -10.24 0.59 -2.69
C LEU A 65 -9.14 1.12 -1.76
N LEU A 66 -9.09 2.43 -1.52
CA LEU A 66 -8.08 3.05 -0.65
C LEU A 66 -8.18 2.56 0.80
N ARG A 67 -9.38 2.20 1.25
CA ARG A 67 -9.62 1.67 2.60
C ARG A 67 -9.45 0.15 2.73
N PHE A 68 -9.24 -0.57 1.63
CA PHE A 68 -9.14 -2.02 1.64
C PHE A 68 -8.06 -2.51 2.63
N ALA A 69 -6.83 -1.99 2.52
CA ALA A 69 -5.73 -2.40 3.38
C ALA A 69 -5.95 -2.07 4.87
N PRO A 70 -6.30 -0.84 5.27
CA PRO A 70 -6.53 -0.53 6.69
C PRO A 70 -7.73 -1.27 7.27
N ASP A 71 -8.82 -1.43 6.53
CA ASP A 71 -10.03 -2.07 7.05
C ASP A 71 -9.88 -3.60 7.14
N VAL A 72 -9.14 -4.23 6.21
CA VAL A 72 -8.99 -5.69 6.15
C VAL A 72 -7.73 -6.18 6.89
N LEU A 73 -6.60 -5.51 6.71
CA LEU A 73 -5.27 -5.99 7.11
C LEU A 73 -4.73 -5.35 8.38
N ALA A 74 -5.49 -4.52 9.10
CA ALA A 74 -5.05 -3.98 10.39
C ALA A 74 -4.65 -5.07 11.39
N GLN A 75 -3.50 -4.95 12.02
CA GLN A 75 -3.03 -5.94 12.99
C GLN A 75 -3.97 -5.96 14.21
N PRO A 76 -4.57 -7.10 14.56
CA PRO A 76 -5.43 -7.17 15.74
C PRO A 76 -4.61 -7.01 17.03
N ASN A 77 -5.23 -6.42 18.05
CA ASN A 77 -4.61 -6.26 19.37
C ASN A 77 -4.17 -7.61 19.94
N ARG A 78 -2.95 -7.65 20.49
CA ARG A 78 -2.39 -8.84 21.15
C ARG A 78 -2.98 -9.00 22.55
N ALA A 79 -4.29 -9.23 22.65
CA ALA A 79 -5.03 -9.28 23.92
C ALA A 79 -4.99 -10.67 24.59
N GLY A 80 -3.82 -11.31 24.67
CA GLY A 80 -3.61 -12.60 25.37
C GLY A 80 -4.28 -13.84 24.76
N ARG A 81 -5.38 -13.69 24.00
CA ARG A 81 -6.09 -14.78 23.31
C ARG A 81 -5.52 -15.00 21.91
N ARG A 82 -5.25 -16.25 21.53
CA ARG A 82 -4.83 -16.60 20.16
C ARG A 82 -6.01 -16.35 19.20
N HIS A 83 -5.91 -15.29 18.40
CA HIS A 83 -6.85 -15.04 17.31
C HIS A 83 -6.37 -15.76 16.04
N ASN A 84 -7.26 -16.50 15.37
CA ASN A 84 -6.99 -16.99 14.02
C ASN A 84 -7.04 -15.81 13.04
N LEU A 85 -5.86 -15.31 12.65
CA LEU A 85 -5.72 -14.16 11.76
C LEU A 85 -6.47 -14.34 10.44
N ALA A 86 -6.51 -15.54 9.88
CA ALA A 86 -7.23 -15.80 8.64
C ALA A 86 -8.74 -15.58 8.81
N ASN A 87 -9.32 -16.01 9.93
CA ASN A 87 -10.74 -15.79 10.22
C ASN A 87 -11.04 -14.31 10.49
N VAL A 88 -10.13 -13.60 11.16
CA VAL A 88 -10.27 -12.15 11.37
C VAL A 88 -10.28 -11.41 10.04
N VAL A 89 -9.35 -11.73 9.14
CA VAL A 89 -9.26 -11.13 7.80
C VAL A 89 -10.49 -11.46 6.97
N LYS A 90 -10.94 -12.72 6.92
CA LYS A 90 -12.16 -13.13 6.21
C LYS A 90 -13.40 -12.35 6.66
N ARG A 91 -13.63 -12.28 7.97
CA ARG A 91 -14.76 -11.52 8.54
C ARG A 91 -14.71 -10.04 8.16
N ARG A 92 -13.52 -9.44 8.10
CA ARG A 92 -13.36 -8.04 7.68
C ARG A 92 -13.63 -7.87 6.19
N VAL A 93 -13.23 -8.83 5.35
CA VAL A 93 -13.58 -8.86 3.93
C VAL A 93 -15.11 -8.88 3.75
N GLU A 94 -15.82 -9.72 4.51
CA GLU A 94 -17.30 -9.80 4.47
C GLU A 94 -17.98 -8.50 4.94
N ALA A 95 -17.31 -7.70 5.77
CA ALA A 95 -17.81 -6.43 6.30
C ALA A 95 -17.46 -5.23 5.42
N LEU A 96 -16.68 -5.40 4.34
CA LEU A 96 -16.29 -4.30 3.44
C LEU A 96 -17.53 -3.57 2.88
N GLY A 97 -17.48 -2.25 2.88
CA GLY A 97 -18.56 -1.39 2.36
C GLY A 97 -19.77 -1.25 3.28
N ARG A 98 -19.83 -1.95 4.41
CA ARG A 98 -20.76 -1.60 5.49
C ARG A 98 -20.17 -0.45 6.29
N PRO A 99 -20.98 0.49 6.81
CA PRO A 99 -20.52 1.43 7.81
C PRO A 99 -19.97 0.61 8.99
N THR A 100 -18.65 0.56 9.10
CA THR A 100 -18.01 -0.04 10.26
C THR A 100 -18.45 0.80 11.45
N GLU A 101 -19.11 0.18 12.44
CA GLU A 101 -19.20 0.82 13.75
C GLU A 101 -17.78 1.27 14.11
N PRO A 102 -17.61 2.54 14.55
CA PRO A 102 -16.29 3.02 14.92
C PRO A 102 -15.69 1.96 15.84
N PRO A 103 -14.42 1.55 15.64
CA PRO A 103 -13.81 0.63 16.56
C PRO A 103 -14.05 1.21 17.94
N VAL A 104 -14.72 0.44 18.81
CA VAL A 104 -14.83 0.81 20.23
C VAL A 104 -13.41 1.16 20.60
N LYS A 105 -13.18 2.47 20.80
CA LYS A 105 -11.94 2.98 21.32
C LYS A 105 -11.93 2.47 22.75
N THR A 106 -11.61 1.19 22.94
CA THR A 106 -10.90 0.83 24.15
C THR A 106 -9.61 1.60 24.00
N VAL A 107 -9.60 2.75 24.66
CA VAL A 107 -8.45 3.58 24.92
C VAL A 107 -7.49 2.73 25.74
N ALA A 108 -6.87 1.75 25.11
CA ALA A 108 -5.52 1.40 25.40
C ALA A 108 -4.73 2.04 24.27
N ALA A 109 -4.64 3.38 24.34
CA ALA A 109 -3.39 4.02 23.99
C ALA A 109 -2.36 3.43 24.95
N GLY A 110 -1.92 2.21 24.67
CA GLY A 110 -0.61 1.74 25.05
C GLY A 110 0.35 2.57 24.23
N THR A 111 0.47 3.85 24.59
CA THR A 111 1.74 4.55 24.53
C THR A 111 2.67 3.80 25.47
N GLY A 112 3.03 2.58 25.10
CA GLY A 112 4.28 1.99 25.48
C GLY A 112 5.36 2.80 24.78
N HIS A 113 5.55 4.05 25.23
CA HIS A 113 6.88 4.57 25.43
C HIS A 113 7.51 3.63 26.47
N GLY A 114 7.77 2.38 26.08
CA GLY A 114 8.73 1.56 26.79
C GLY A 114 9.96 2.44 26.85
N ALA A 115 10.45 2.69 28.08
CA ALA A 115 11.71 3.39 28.32
C ALA A 115 12.69 3.02 27.21
N PRO A 116 13.39 4.00 26.60
CA PRO A 116 14.17 3.76 25.38
C PRO A 116 14.94 2.47 25.56
N GLY A 117 14.48 1.43 24.85
CA GLY A 117 15.04 0.09 25.00
C GLY A 117 16.53 0.19 24.80
N LYS A 118 17.31 -0.68 25.45
CA LYS A 118 18.76 -0.65 25.26
C LYS A 118 19.05 -0.65 23.76
N ARG A 119 20.15 -0.01 23.34
CA ARG A 119 20.55 0.06 21.92
C ARG A 119 20.45 -1.28 21.17
N SER A 120 20.67 -2.39 21.89
CA SER A 120 20.45 -3.76 21.42
C SER A 120 19.02 -4.02 20.96
N ASP A 121 18.02 -3.54 21.70
CA ASP A 121 16.61 -3.90 21.54
C ASP A 121 16.02 -3.21 20.30
N VAL A 122 16.41 -1.95 20.04
CA VAL A 122 16.02 -1.23 18.82
C VAL A 122 16.67 -1.84 17.58
N LEU A 123 17.96 -2.23 17.67
CA LEU A 123 18.66 -2.91 16.58
C LEU A 123 18.02 -4.27 16.29
N LEU A 124 17.76 -5.07 17.31
CA LEU A 124 17.10 -6.36 17.19
C LEU A 124 15.71 -6.21 16.57
N ALA A 125 14.92 -5.22 16.99
CA ALA A 125 13.61 -4.93 16.40
C ALA A 125 13.70 -4.56 14.90
N ALA A 126 14.73 -3.81 14.50
CA ALA A 126 14.95 -3.47 13.09
C ALA A 126 15.37 -4.70 12.27
N VAL A 127 16.26 -5.55 12.80
CA VAL A 127 16.69 -6.80 12.17
C VAL A 127 15.51 -7.77 12.03
N THR A 128 14.75 -8.01 13.10
CA THR A 128 13.57 -8.89 13.07
C THR A 128 12.53 -8.35 12.09
N SER A 129 12.30 -7.03 12.06
CA SER A 129 11.38 -6.45 11.09
C SER A 129 11.80 -6.71 9.64
N LYS A 130 13.09 -6.63 9.32
CA LYS A 130 13.60 -6.91 7.96
C LYS A 130 13.58 -8.39 7.60
N LEU A 131 13.81 -9.27 8.56
CA LEU A 131 13.63 -10.71 8.37
C LEU A 131 12.17 -11.08 8.11
N GLU A 132 11.24 -10.50 8.88
CA GLU A 132 9.81 -10.65 8.65
C GLU A 132 9.38 -10.13 7.27
N ASP A 133 10.03 -9.06 6.77
CA ASP A 133 9.79 -8.53 5.42
C ASP A 133 10.43 -9.39 4.31
N GLY A 134 11.18 -10.46 4.66
CA GLY A 134 11.94 -11.29 3.73
C GLY A 134 13.19 -10.62 3.15
N ASN A 135 13.62 -9.49 3.70
CA ASN A 135 14.78 -8.72 3.23
C ASN A 135 16.03 -9.06 4.06
N ILE A 136 16.59 -10.25 3.80
CA ILE A 136 17.73 -10.82 4.54
C ILE A 136 18.96 -9.92 4.39
N SER A 137 19.25 -9.42 3.19
CA SER A 137 20.40 -8.54 2.94
C SER A 137 20.35 -7.26 3.76
N ALA A 138 19.17 -6.62 3.87
CA ALA A 138 19.01 -5.45 4.74
C ALA A 138 19.16 -5.81 6.23
N ALA A 139 18.65 -6.98 6.65
CA ALA A 139 18.81 -7.45 8.03
C ALA A 139 20.29 -7.64 8.40
N VAL A 140 21.06 -8.31 7.54
CA VAL A 140 22.51 -8.50 7.72
C VAL A 140 23.24 -7.16 7.71
N ARG A 141 22.90 -6.24 6.79
CA ARG A 141 23.49 -4.91 6.76
C ARG A 141 23.25 -4.13 8.05
N ILE A 142 22.03 -4.15 8.60
CA ILE A 142 21.75 -3.48 9.88
C ILE A 142 22.57 -4.10 11.02
N LEU A 143 22.70 -5.43 11.03
CA LEU A 143 23.45 -6.16 12.04
C LEU A 143 24.95 -5.85 11.99
N CYS A 144 25.55 -5.83 10.80
CA CYS A 144 26.99 -5.65 10.59
C CYS A 144 27.43 -4.18 10.56
N ASP A 145 26.67 -3.30 9.91
CA ASP A 145 27.09 -1.95 9.56
C ASP A 145 26.67 -0.91 10.63
N GLN A 146 25.84 -1.32 11.61
CA GLN A 146 25.27 -0.45 12.66
C GLN A 146 24.61 0.83 12.10
N SER A 147 24.27 0.83 10.80
CA SER A 147 23.74 2.00 10.10
C SER A 147 22.38 2.38 10.68
N ARG A 148 22.28 3.63 11.14
CA ARG A 148 21.06 4.15 11.75
C ARG A 148 20.18 4.80 10.68
N PRO A 149 18.84 4.69 10.81
CA PRO A 149 17.96 5.60 10.10
C PRO A 149 18.39 7.05 10.37
N ALA A 150 18.36 7.88 9.32
CA ALA A 150 18.62 9.31 9.47
C ALA A 150 17.64 9.90 10.50
N THR A 151 18.15 10.71 11.42
CA THR A 151 17.32 11.41 12.40
C THR A 151 16.45 12.45 11.69
N PRO A 152 15.16 12.59 12.02
CA PRO A 152 14.28 13.59 11.41
C PRO A 152 14.61 14.97 11.97
N ASN A 153 15.70 15.57 11.51
CA ASN A 153 16.15 16.91 11.87
C ASN A 153 16.24 17.80 10.62
N LEU A 154 16.32 19.11 10.83
CA LEU A 154 16.33 20.09 9.74
C LEU A 154 17.56 19.94 8.83
N GLU A 155 18.69 19.51 9.39
CA GLU A 155 19.93 19.25 8.65
C GLU A 155 19.75 18.12 7.65
N ASN A 156 19.27 16.94 8.09
CA ASN A 156 19.00 15.81 7.21
C ASN A 156 17.91 16.15 6.20
N PHE A 157 16.89 16.91 6.58
CA PHE A 157 15.90 17.42 5.63
C PHE A 157 16.54 18.26 4.53
N SER A 158 17.45 19.18 4.88
CA SER A 158 18.15 20.03 3.92
C SER A 158 19.05 19.22 2.98
N ILE A 159 19.76 18.22 3.51
CA ILE A 159 20.57 17.28 2.72
C ILE A 159 19.70 16.48 1.76
N LEU A 160 18.54 15.99 2.21
CA LEU A 160 17.60 15.25 1.37
C LEU A 160 16.99 16.15 0.30
N ALA A 161 16.55 17.36 0.66
CA ALA A 161 16.03 18.36 -0.27
C ALA A 161 17.05 18.70 -1.37
N GLY A 162 18.34 18.88 -1.01
CA GLY A 162 19.41 19.15 -1.97
C GLY A 162 19.72 17.97 -2.91
N LYS A 163 19.34 16.73 -2.56
CA LYS A 163 19.47 15.56 -3.45
C LYS A 163 18.32 15.45 -4.45
N HIS A 164 17.20 16.12 -4.20
CA HIS A 164 16.12 16.13 -5.16
C HIS A 164 16.50 17.04 -6.33
N PRO A 165 16.47 16.56 -7.58
CA PRO A 165 16.69 17.42 -8.72
C PRO A 165 15.62 18.53 -8.70
N ILE A 166 16.08 19.77 -8.73
CA ILE A 166 15.21 20.92 -8.95
C ILE A 166 14.82 20.85 -10.43
N ASP A 167 13.52 20.78 -10.70
CA ASP A 167 13.02 20.84 -12.07
C ASP A 167 13.38 22.21 -12.65
N PRO A 168 14.27 22.30 -13.65
CA PRO A 168 14.65 23.59 -14.23
C PRO A 168 13.50 24.23 -14.99
N HIS A 169 12.47 23.46 -15.36
CA HIS A 169 11.35 23.90 -16.18
C HIS A 169 10.01 23.46 -15.57
N PRO A 170 9.55 24.10 -14.48
CA PRO A 170 8.26 23.76 -13.85
C PRO A 170 7.07 23.89 -14.80
N ASP A 171 7.19 24.70 -15.86
CA ASP A 171 6.18 24.92 -16.89
C ASP A 171 6.31 23.96 -18.11
N SER A 172 7.24 22.99 -18.08
CA SER A 172 7.48 22.01 -19.17
C SER A 172 6.24 21.20 -19.56
N LEU A 173 5.23 21.14 -18.68
CA LEU A 173 3.95 20.51 -18.93
C LEU A 173 3.12 21.23 -20.01
N ALA A 174 3.40 22.50 -20.31
CA ALA A 174 2.70 23.28 -21.33
C ALA A 174 2.93 22.75 -22.77
N GLY A 175 3.99 21.97 -22.99
CA GLY A 175 4.31 21.36 -24.29
C GLY A 175 3.77 19.94 -24.47
N LEU A 176 3.08 19.38 -23.48
CA LEU A 176 2.51 18.03 -23.61
C LEU A 176 1.35 18.03 -24.62
N PRO A 177 1.28 17.02 -25.50
CA PRO A 177 0.17 16.90 -26.44
C PRO A 177 -1.16 16.82 -25.69
N SER A 178 -2.22 17.34 -26.31
CA SER A 178 -3.55 17.25 -25.72
C SER A 178 -3.92 15.77 -25.54
N PRO A 179 -4.49 15.37 -24.39
CA PRO A 179 -4.92 13.99 -24.16
C PRO A 179 -5.97 13.55 -25.18
N ASN A 180 -6.70 14.48 -25.79
CA ASN A 180 -7.67 14.19 -26.86
C ASN A 180 -7.01 13.80 -28.20
N THR A 181 -5.70 14.06 -28.35
CA THR A 181 -4.92 13.83 -29.58
C THR A 181 -3.88 12.72 -29.42
N THR A 182 -3.80 12.08 -28.25
CA THR A 182 -2.81 11.05 -27.95
C THR A 182 -3.50 9.71 -27.71
N ILE A 183 -2.95 8.65 -28.28
CA ILE A 183 -3.42 7.28 -28.02
C ILE A 183 -2.99 6.92 -26.60
N PRO A 184 -3.91 6.53 -25.69
CA PRO A 184 -3.56 6.12 -24.34
C PRO A 184 -2.60 4.93 -24.36
N TYR A 185 -1.62 4.93 -23.46
CA TYR A 185 -0.77 3.76 -23.29
C TYR A 185 -1.59 2.64 -22.65
N GLN A 186 -1.54 1.45 -23.23
CA GLN A 186 -2.29 0.29 -22.73
C GLN A 186 -1.29 -0.81 -22.34
N VAL A 187 -1.56 -1.45 -21.22
CA VAL A 187 -0.76 -2.57 -20.68
C VAL A 187 -1.53 -3.87 -20.79
N GLU A 188 -0.78 -4.97 -20.93
CA GLU A 188 -1.30 -6.33 -20.94
C GLU A 188 -1.17 -6.98 -19.54
N GLU A 189 -1.91 -8.07 -19.31
CA GLU A 189 -1.84 -8.81 -18.04
C GLU A 189 -0.41 -9.30 -17.70
N SER A 190 0.39 -9.63 -18.73
CA SER A 190 1.79 -10.00 -18.56
C SER A 190 2.64 -8.87 -17.99
N ASP A 191 2.39 -7.63 -18.40
CA ASP A 191 3.14 -6.46 -17.97
C ASP A 191 2.83 -6.15 -16.50
N VAL A 192 1.55 -6.21 -16.13
CA VAL A 192 1.11 -6.03 -14.74
C VAL A 192 1.70 -7.12 -13.85
N ALA A 193 1.66 -8.37 -14.30
CA ALA A 193 2.20 -9.48 -13.53
C ALA A 193 3.74 -9.40 -13.41
N ALA A 194 4.45 -8.92 -14.44
CA ALA A 194 5.88 -8.66 -14.38
C ALA A 194 6.21 -7.51 -13.42
N ALA A 195 5.44 -6.42 -13.47
CA ALA A 195 5.59 -5.27 -12.59
C ALA A 195 5.42 -5.66 -11.11
N ILE A 196 4.36 -6.43 -10.76
CA ILE A 196 4.15 -6.91 -9.39
C ILE A 196 5.33 -7.74 -8.87
N ARG A 197 5.95 -8.57 -9.74
CA ARG A 197 7.10 -9.42 -9.37
C ARG A 197 8.43 -8.67 -9.32
N SER A 198 8.51 -7.50 -9.95
CA SER A 198 9.73 -6.69 -9.99
C SER A 198 10.05 -6.01 -8.66
N PHE A 199 9.05 -5.85 -7.79
CA PHE A 199 9.24 -5.20 -6.50
C PHE A 199 10.16 -6.02 -5.58
N PRO A 200 11.22 -5.40 -5.01
CA PRO A 200 12.07 -6.06 -4.03
C PRO A 200 11.30 -6.44 -2.76
N SER A 201 11.74 -7.52 -2.10
CA SER A 201 11.22 -7.94 -0.80
C SER A 201 11.36 -6.82 0.25
N GLY A 202 10.29 -6.61 1.01
CA GLY A 202 10.21 -5.55 2.01
C GLY A 202 9.99 -4.14 1.45
N SER A 203 9.55 -4.03 0.19
CA SER A 203 9.04 -2.76 -0.35
C SER A 203 7.86 -2.25 0.49
N ALA A 204 7.90 -0.95 0.82
CA ALA A 204 6.88 -0.29 1.60
C ALA A 204 5.59 -0.07 0.79
N GLY A 205 4.46 0.06 1.49
CA GLY A 205 3.19 0.46 0.87
C GLY A 205 3.07 1.98 0.72
N GLY A 206 2.04 2.40 0.00
CA GLY A 206 1.63 3.80 -0.09
C GLY A 206 0.96 4.32 1.19
N PRO A 207 0.34 5.51 1.14
CA PRO A 207 -0.40 6.09 2.26
C PRO A 207 -1.55 5.20 2.76
N ASP A 208 -2.13 4.39 1.88
CA ASP A 208 -3.16 3.39 2.18
C ASP A 208 -2.59 2.13 2.87
N GLY A 209 -1.27 1.95 2.88
CA GLY A 209 -0.62 0.81 3.53
C GLY A 209 -0.69 -0.51 2.75
N LEU A 210 -1.30 -0.54 1.56
CA LEU A 210 -1.25 -1.71 0.68
C LEU A 210 0.18 -1.88 0.15
N ARG A 211 0.81 -3.02 0.44
CA ARG A 211 2.20 -3.30 0.07
C ARG A 211 2.28 -4.08 -1.25
N PRO A 212 3.36 -3.93 -2.02
CA PRO A 212 3.64 -4.81 -3.16
C PRO A 212 3.62 -6.30 -2.79
N GLN A 213 4.09 -6.64 -1.57
CA GLN A 213 4.03 -8.00 -1.05
C GLN A 213 2.60 -8.55 -0.96
N HIS A 214 1.61 -7.73 -0.62
CA HIS A 214 0.21 -8.16 -0.59
C HIS A 214 -0.28 -8.51 -1.99
N LEU A 215 0.00 -7.64 -2.97
CA LEU A 215 -0.35 -7.89 -4.37
C LEU A 215 0.33 -9.15 -4.90
N LEU A 216 1.61 -9.35 -4.59
CA LEU A 216 2.36 -10.55 -4.97
C LEU A 216 1.73 -11.82 -4.39
N GLU A 217 1.25 -11.79 -3.15
CA GLU A 217 0.60 -12.96 -2.53
C GLU A 217 -0.76 -13.30 -3.13
N LEU A 218 -1.53 -12.29 -3.53
CA LEU A 218 -2.81 -12.48 -4.20
C LEU A 218 -2.61 -12.93 -5.65
N ALA A 219 -1.68 -12.31 -6.38
CA ALA A 219 -1.34 -12.67 -7.77
C ALA A 219 -0.71 -14.07 -7.91
N ASN A 220 -0.16 -14.63 -6.83
CA ASN A 220 0.34 -16.00 -6.80
C ASN A 220 -0.69 -17.03 -6.27
N HIS A 221 -1.92 -16.61 -5.94
CA HIS A 221 -2.96 -17.53 -5.51
C HIS A 221 -3.59 -18.24 -6.72
N ARG A 222 -3.40 -19.57 -6.82
CA ARG A 222 -3.72 -20.37 -8.01
C ARG A 222 -5.13 -20.19 -8.58
N GLU A 223 -6.13 -20.04 -7.71
CA GLU A 223 -7.54 -20.05 -8.12
C GLU A 223 -8.06 -18.66 -8.52
N THR A 224 -7.47 -17.59 -7.97
CA THR A 224 -8.03 -16.23 -8.09
C THR A 224 -7.11 -15.25 -8.82
N SER A 225 -5.87 -15.67 -9.12
CA SER A 225 -4.85 -14.79 -9.71
C SER A 225 -5.22 -14.28 -11.09
N SER A 226 -5.78 -15.12 -11.96
CA SER A 226 -6.16 -14.73 -13.32
C SER A 226 -7.24 -13.64 -13.32
N ALA A 227 -8.30 -13.85 -12.55
CA ALA A 227 -9.37 -12.87 -12.40
C ALA A 227 -8.87 -11.55 -11.80
N LEU A 228 -7.99 -11.62 -10.79
CA LEU A 228 -7.38 -10.42 -10.21
C LEU A 228 -6.51 -9.66 -11.22
N LEU A 229 -5.63 -10.36 -11.94
CA LEU A 229 -4.74 -9.73 -12.91
C LEU A 229 -5.54 -9.07 -14.03
N LYS A 230 -6.58 -9.72 -14.54
CA LYS A 230 -7.49 -9.15 -15.54
C LYS A 230 -8.12 -7.83 -15.07
N GLU A 231 -8.70 -7.80 -13.86
CA GLU A 231 -9.33 -6.59 -13.33
C GLU A 231 -8.29 -5.51 -12.96
N MET A 232 -7.10 -5.90 -12.50
CA MET A 232 -5.99 -4.96 -12.27
C MET A 232 -5.53 -4.30 -13.58
N THR A 233 -5.39 -5.06 -14.66
CA THR A 233 -5.04 -4.56 -15.99
C THR A 233 -6.09 -3.57 -16.49
N GLY A 234 -7.37 -3.94 -16.40
CA GLY A 234 -8.48 -3.04 -16.76
C GLY A 234 -8.45 -1.75 -15.94
N PHE A 235 -8.22 -1.86 -14.63
CA PHE A 235 -8.10 -0.70 -13.74
C PHE A 235 -6.90 0.19 -14.09
N ILE A 236 -5.73 -0.38 -14.37
CA ILE A 236 -4.52 0.37 -14.75
C ILE A 236 -4.74 1.09 -16.08
N ASN A 237 -5.38 0.43 -17.06
CA ASN A 237 -5.69 1.04 -18.35
C ASN A 237 -6.70 2.18 -18.29
N ILE A 238 -7.46 2.33 -17.19
CA ILE A 238 -8.30 3.51 -16.93
C ILE A 238 -7.47 4.68 -16.39
N LEU A 239 -6.33 4.40 -15.75
CA LEU A 239 -5.45 5.41 -15.16
C LEU A 239 -4.41 5.97 -16.13
N LEU A 240 -4.03 5.18 -17.14
CA LEU A 240 -3.03 5.50 -18.16
C LEU A 240 -3.66 6.23 -19.36
#